data_AF-A0A1Q8VT91-F1
#
_entry.id   AF-A0A1Q8VT91-F1
#
_cell.length_a   1.000
_cell.length_b   1.000
_cell.length_c   1.000
_cell.angle_alpha   90.00
_cell.angle_beta   90.00
_cell.angle_gamma   90.00
#
_symmetry.space_group_name_H-M   'P 1'
#
loop_
_entity.id
_entity.type
_entity.pdbx_description
1 polymer ?
#
loop_
_entity_poly.entity_id
_entity_poly.type
_entity_poly.pdbx_seq_one_letter_code
_entity_poly.pdbx_strand_id
1 'polypeptide(L)'
;VARLVTAAGGHWVPPTPSTTVLESGQATRDEDAASLTDDDSKADARGATDVGGKAPVPASGPRAPGEEYTAWTPAGVRPLEILDRASTDPEARKVLVEVATAICQVEAPISKHRLYVKISRAFGLSRTVKSREESIRAALGEAFAYFDEDGFVWACRDDALAAPTYRRNALDHVGSIQEIHPRELVGLMAQACAKNPEWASQEDLFRWALKRLSAKNRSLGARGVAEALTKALKDVEGVRA
;
A
#
# COMPACT_ATOMS: atom_id res chain seq x y z
N VAL A 1 34.90 -31.40 27.19
CA VAL A 1 34.88 -29.95 27.46
C VAL A 1 33.63 -29.37 26.81
N ALA A 2 32.59 -29.14 27.61
CA ALA A 2 31.35 -28.51 27.18
C ALA A 2 31.56 -26.99 27.07
N ARG A 3 31.03 -26.35 26.02
CA ARG A 3 30.93 -24.88 25.96
C ARG A 3 29.47 -24.49 25.77
N LEU A 4 28.91 -23.93 26.84
CA LEU A 4 27.70 -23.12 26.84
C LEU A 4 27.88 -21.94 25.88
N VAL A 5 26.88 -21.65 25.05
CA VAL A 5 26.73 -20.36 24.38
C VAL A 5 25.48 -19.69 24.97
N THR A 6 25.72 -18.59 25.66
CA THR A 6 24.74 -17.71 26.28
C THR A 6 23.90 -17.00 25.23
N ALA A 7 22.58 -17.12 25.32
CA ALA A 7 21.63 -16.36 24.51
C ALA A 7 21.47 -14.94 25.06
N ALA A 8 21.71 -13.93 24.23
CA ALA A 8 21.31 -12.55 24.49
C ALA A 8 19.96 -12.30 23.80
N GLY A 9 18.88 -12.27 24.57
CA GLY A 9 17.56 -11.83 24.12
C GLY A 9 17.56 -10.32 23.93
N GLY A 10 17.67 -9.85 22.70
CA GLY A 10 17.45 -8.45 22.35
C GLY A 10 15.97 -8.21 22.10
N HIS A 11 15.27 -7.53 23.02
CA HIS A 11 13.98 -6.92 22.69
C HIS A 11 14.21 -5.75 21.75
N TRP A 12 13.40 -5.63 20.70
CA TRP A 12 13.43 -4.49 19.79
C TRP A 12 12.38 -3.47 20.23
N VAL A 13 12.79 -2.20 20.36
CA VAL A 13 11.93 -1.04 20.65
C VAL A 13 11.92 -0.14 19.41
N PRO A 14 10.76 0.38 18.98
CA PRO A 14 10.70 1.31 17.86
C PRO A 14 11.43 2.62 18.19
N PRO A 15 12.19 3.21 17.23
CA PRO A 15 12.80 4.51 17.44
C PRO A 15 11.74 5.61 17.45
N THR A 16 11.77 6.47 18.46
CA THR A 16 11.03 7.74 18.48
C THR A 16 11.66 8.73 17.48
N PRO A 17 10.86 9.53 16.76
CA PRO A 17 11.40 10.50 15.81
C PRO A 17 12.13 11.62 16.56
N SER A 18 13.46 11.66 16.46
CA SER A 18 14.27 12.79 16.89
C SER A 18 14.08 13.94 15.89
N THR A 19 13.52 15.05 16.37
CA THR A 19 13.44 16.33 15.68
C THR A 19 14.84 16.86 15.40
N THR A 20 15.31 16.76 14.16
CA THR A 20 16.50 17.48 13.69
C THR A 20 16.11 18.91 13.34
N VAL A 21 16.57 19.85 14.16
CA VAL A 21 16.58 21.29 13.90
C VAL A 21 17.46 21.55 12.67
N LEU A 22 16.88 22.12 11.62
CA LEU A 22 17.58 22.64 10.45
C LEU A 22 18.24 23.96 10.81
N GLU A 23 19.57 23.97 10.84
CA GLU A 23 20.39 25.17 10.92
C GLU A 23 20.45 25.82 9.53
N SER A 24 19.67 26.88 9.31
CA SER A 24 19.72 27.70 8.09
C SER A 24 20.78 28.78 8.24
N GLY A 25 21.91 28.59 7.57
CA GLY A 25 22.88 29.66 7.32
C GLY A 25 22.39 30.56 6.19
N GLN A 26 22.30 31.87 6.44
CA GLN A 26 22.13 32.84 5.37
C GLN A 26 22.87 34.15 5.66
N ALA A 27 23.84 34.41 4.78
CA ALA A 27 24.39 35.67 4.27
C ALA A 27 24.22 36.96 5.10
N THR A 28 25.36 37.49 5.53
CA THR A 28 25.56 38.88 5.95
C THR A 28 25.45 39.81 4.74
N ARG A 29 24.56 40.80 4.83
CA ARG A 29 24.51 41.99 3.96
C ARG A 29 24.60 43.21 4.88
N ASP A 30 25.73 43.90 4.81
CA ASP A 30 25.91 45.23 5.37
C ASP A 30 25.12 46.23 4.52
N GLU A 31 24.24 47.02 5.13
CA GLU A 31 23.95 48.41 4.73
C GLU A 31 23.41 49.20 5.95
N ASP A 32 23.56 50.50 5.83
CA ASP A 32 23.89 51.49 6.84
C ASP A 32 22.68 52.21 7.45
N ALA A 33 22.92 52.77 8.64
CA ALA A 33 22.25 53.84 9.40
C ALA A 33 20.78 54.25 9.15
N ALA A 34 19.95 54.11 10.20
CA ALA A 34 19.05 55.17 10.67
C ALA A 34 18.67 54.96 12.15
N SER A 35 18.76 56.03 12.94
CA SER A 35 18.61 56.08 14.40
C SER A 35 17.19 56.45 14.87
N LEU A 36 16.90 56.14 16.15
CA LEU A 36 15.89 56.73 17.08
C LEU A 36 14.45 56.16 16.94
N THR A 37 13.67 55.79 17.96
CA THR A 37 13.66 55.92 19.44
C THR A 37 12.63 54.95 20.05
N ASP A 38 12.90 54.51 21.30
CA ASP A 38 12.05 54.06 22.42
C ASP A 38 10.55 53.72 22.21
N ASP A 39 10.08 52.58 22.76
CA ASP A 39 9.39 52.54 24.09
C ASP A 39 9.00 51.10 24.50
N ASP A 40 8.97 50.89 25.81
CA ASP A 40 8.98 49.65 26.58
C ASP A 40 7.65 48.85 26.63
N SER A 41 7.79 47.52 26.88
CA SER A 41 7.06 46.74 27.92
C SER A 41 6.45 45.38 27.50
N LYS A 42 7.23 44.33 27.81
CA LYS A 42 6.93 43.22 28.75
C LYS A 42 5.80 42.18 28.47
N ALA A 43 6.29 40.96 28.18
CA ALA A 43 5.97 39.63 28.75
C ALA A 43 4.53 39.29 29.21
N ASP A 44 3.95 38.18 28.72
CA ASP A 44 4.12 36.82 29.29
C ASP A 44 3.11 35.79 28.72
N ALA A 45 3.41 34.52 28.97
CA ALA A 45 2.49 33.37 29.12
C ALA A 45 2.01 32.58 27.88
N ARG A 46 2.84 31.58 27.55
CA ARG A 46 2.52 30.17 27.23
C ARG A 46 1.05 29.74 27.33
N GLY A 47 0.55 29.12 26.26
CA GLY A 47 -0.59 28.21 26.27
C GLY A 47 -0.40 27.13 25.21
N ALA A 48 0.10 25.97 25.62
CA ALA A 48 0.37 24.82 24.77
C ALA A 48 -0.94 24.19 24.28
N THR A 49 -1.18 24.18 22.97
CA THR A 49 -2.17 23.29 22.36
C THR A 49 -1.48 21.98 22.01
N ASP A 50 -1.79 20.98 22.83
CA ASP A 50 -1.64 19.55 22.59
C ASP A 50 -2.08 19.18 21.15
N VAL A 51 -1.10 18.99 20.26
CA VAL A 51 -1.32 18.31 18.98
C VAL A 51 -1.06 16.84 19.23
N GLY A 52 -2.06 16.17 19.82
CA GLY A 52 -2.16 14.72 19.81
C GLY A 52 -2.19 14.24 18.36
N GLY A 53 -1.02 13.87 17.84
CA GLY A 53 -0.86 13.22 16.54
C GLY A 53 -1.50 11.84 16.57
N LYS A 54 -2.83 11.80 16.46
CA LYS A 54 -3.57 10.57 16.21
C LYS A 54 -3.21 10.12 14.80
N ALA A 55 -2.39 9.07 14.70
CA ALA A 55 -2.20 8.36 13.45
C ALA A 55 -3.58 8.07 12.83
N PRO A 56 -3.80 8.36 11.54
CA PRO A 56 -5.08 8.10 10.92
C PRO A 56 -5.38 6.61 11.07
N VAL A 57 -6.49 6.30 11.73
CA VAL A 57 -7.05 4.95 11.75
C VAL A 57 -7.33 4.62 10.28
N PRO A 58 -6.79 3.52 9.72
CA PRO A 58 -7.12 3.16 8.36
C PRO A 58 -8.64 2.99 8.29
N ALA A 59 -9.28 3.70 7.37
CA ALA A 59 -10.72 3.65 7.19
C ALA A 59 -11.10 2.22 6.81
N SER A 60 -11.62 1.48 7.77
CA SER A 60 -12.20 0.16 7.56
C SER A 60 -13.61 0.35 7.01
N GLY A 61 -13.69 0.74 5.75
CA GLY A 61 -14.95 0.92 5.03
C GLY A 61 -14.77 0.72 3.53
N PRO A 62 -15.84 0.37 2.80
CA PRO A 62 -15.77 0.21 1.35
C PRO A 62 -15.24 1.48 0.69
N ARG A 63 -14.24 1.33 -0.18
CA ARG A 63 -13.63 2.45 -0.91
C ARG A 63 -14.62 3.08 -1.88
N ALA A 64 -14.48 4.39 -2.08
CA ALA A 64 -15.27 5.10 -3.07
C ALA A 64 -14.78 4.77 -4.50
N PRO A 65 -15.68 4.76 -5.51
CA PRO A 65 -15.26 4.49 -6.87
C PRO A 65 -14.23 5.47 -7.41
N GLY A 66 -13.14 4.93 -7.96
CA GLY A 66 -12.07 5.74 -8.54
C GLY A 66 -11.17 6.41 -7.51
N GLU A 67 -11.13 5.89 -6.28
CA GLU A 67 -10.09 6.24 -5.31
C GLU A 67 -8.69 5.94 -5.85
N GLU A 68 -7.73 6.74 -5.44
CA GLU A 68 -6.32 6.59 -5.84
C GLU A 68 -5.72 5.30 -5.28
N TYR A 69 -4.96 4.59 -6.10
CA TYR A 69 -4.17 3.46 -5.60
C TYR A 69 -3.14 3.97 -4.59
N THR A 70 -3.22 3.47 -3.36
CA THR A 70 -2.22 3.76 -2.32
C THR A 70 -1.27 2.58 -2.20
N ALA A 71 0.00 2.79 -2.53
CA ALA A 71 1.03 1.78 -2.31
C ALA A 71 1.48 1.80 -0.84
N TRP A 72 1.35 0.66 -0.16
CA TRP A 72 1.91 0.42 1.15
C TRP A 72 3.45 0.46 1.11
N THR A 73 4.01 1.26 2.00
CA THR A 73 5.45 1.34 2.27
C THR A 73 5.71 0.91 3.72
N PRO A 74 6.76 0.11 3.96
CA PRO A 74 7.13 -0.25 5.33
C PRO A 74 7.63 1.00 6.06
N ALA A 75 7.26 1.15 7.34
CA ALA A 75 7.80 2.20 8.22
C ALA A 75 9.31 2.04 8.50
N GLY A 76 9.85 0.84 8.25
CA GLY A 76 11.26 0.50 8.38
C GLY A 76 11.50 -0.96 8.01
N VAL A 77 12.76 -1.34 7.88
CA VAL A 77 13.15 -2.74 7.65
C VAL A 77 13.20 -3.47 8.98
N ARG A 78 12.45 -4.57 9.09
CA ARG A 78 12.45 -5.45 10.27
C ARG A 78 13.54 -6.53 10.14
N PRO A 79 14.11 -7.02 11.25
CA PRO A 79 15.12 -8.07 11.23
C PRO A 79 14.63 -9.36 10.55
N LEU A 80 15.44 -9.91 9.64
CA LEU A 80 15.10 -11.11 8.88
C LEU A 80 14.91 -12.34 9.76
N GLU A 81 15.60 -12.38 10.90
CA GLU A 81 15.56 -13.46 11.89
C GLU A 81 14.17 -13.64 12.51
N ILE A 82 13.33 -12.60 12.45
CA ILE A 82 11.90 -12.71 12.82
C ILE A 82 11.18 -13.54 11.76
N LEU A 83 11.37 -13.23 10.48
CA LEU A 83 10.73 -13.97 9.39
C LEU A 83 11.17 -15.44 9.36
N ASP A 84 12.44 -15.72 9.61
CA ASP A 84 12.98 -17.08 9.63
C ASP A 84 12.43 -17.94 10.78
N ARG A 85 12.09 -17.32 11.91
CA ARG A 85 11.50 -18.02 13.07
C ARG A 85 9.97 -18.10 13.03
N ALA A 86 9.30 -17.39 12.12
CA ALA A 86 7.84 -17.28 12.10
C ALA A 86 7.10 -18.62 11.95
N SER A 87 7.76 -19.67 11.44
CA SER A 87 7.19 -21.01 11.35
C SER A 87 7.13 -21.77 12.68
N THR A 88 8.00 -21.43 13.65
CA THR A 88 8.16 -22.17 14.92
C THR A 88 7.93 -21.30 16.16
N ASP A 89 8.12 -19.99 16.06
CA ASP A 89 7.96 -19.02 17.14
C ASP A 89 6.62 -18.25 17.00
N PRO A 90 5.67 -18.43 17.94
CA PRO A 90 4.41 -17.70 17.93
C PRO A 90 4.56 -16.17 17.97
N GLU A 91 5.58 -15.64 18.65
CA GLU A 91 5.80 -14.18 18.71
C GLU A 91 6.31 -13.64 17.38
N ALA A 92 7.22 -14.37 16.74
CA ALA A 92 7.66 -14.04 15.38
C ALA A 92 6.50 -14.13 14.36
N ARG A 93 5.62 -15.13 14.51
CA ARG A 93 4.40 -15.25 13.69
C ARG A 93 3.46 -14.06 13.88
N LYS A 94 3.28 -13.56 15.11
CA LYS A 94 2.45 -12.36 15.35
C LYS A 94 2.98 -11.15 14.58
N VAL A 95 4.29 -10.92 14.58
CA VAL A 95 4.90 -9.81 13.82
C VAL A 95 4.68 -9.99 12.31
N LEU A 96 4.80 -11.22 11.80
CA LEU A 96 4.50 -11.51 10.40
C LEU A 96 3.03 -11.21 10.04
N VAL A 97 2.09 -11.62 10.89
CA VAL A 97 0.65 -11.35 10.73
C VAL A 97 0.34 -9.85 10.82
N GLU A 98 0.98 -9.11 11.72
CA GLU A 98 0.86 -7.66 11.83
C GLU A 98 1.27 -6.97 10.51
N VAL A 99 2.42 -7.34 9.94
CA VAL A 99 2.88 -6.79 8.66
C VAL A 99 1.91 -7.15 7.52
N ALA A 100 1.47 -8.40 7.44
CA ALA A 100 0.53 -8.82 6.40
C ALA A 100 -0.82 -8.10 6.51
N THR A 101 -1.32 -7.91 7.73
CA THR A 101 -2.54 -7.16 8.02
C THR A 101 -2.40 -5.70 7.61
N ALA A 102 -1.30 -5.05 7.97
CA ALA A 102 -1.02 -3.66 7.58
C ALA A 102 -0.95 -3.48 6.05
N ILE A 103 -0.35 -4.44 5.33
CA ILE A 103 -0.36 -4.43 3.87
C ILE A 103 -1.79 -4.56 3.34
N CYS A 104 -2.58 -5.52 3.86
CA CYS A 104 -3.96 -5.75 3.38
C CYS A 104 -4.86 -4.55 3.64
N GLN A 105 -4.75 -3.89 4.79
CA GLN A 105 -5.53 -2.68 5.10
C GLN A 105 -5.31 -1.55 4.08
N VAL A 106 -4.11 -1.45 3.52
CA VAL A 106 -3.77 -0.40 2.54
C VAL A 106 -3.98 -0.85 1.11
N GLU A 107 -3.65 -2.09 0.77
CA GLU A 107 -3.57 -2.53 -0.63
C GLU A 107 -4.60 -3.57 -1.04
N ALA A 108 -5.45 -4.06 -0.13
CA ALA A 108 -6.49 -4.99 -0.53
C ALA A 108 -7.43 -4.37 -1.60
N PRO A 109 -7.89 -5.15 -2.59
CA PRO A 109 -7.44 -6.52 -2.87
C PRO A 109 -6.01 -6.54 -3.43
N ILE A 110 -5.18 -7.46 -2.95
CA ILE A 110 -3.77 -7.63 -3.37
C ILE A 110 -3.52 -9.08 -3.79
N SER A 111 -2.80 -9.32 -4.89
CA SER A 111 -2.46 -10.69 -5.30
C SER A 111 -1.58 -11.39 -4.26
N LYS A 112 -1.76 -12.71 -4.06
CA LYS A 112 -0.96 -13.49 -3.11
C LYS A 112 0.55 -13.31 -3.32
N HIS A 113 0.99 -13.37 -4.58
CA HIS A 113 2.39 -13.17 -4.93
C HIS A 113 2.91 -11.80 -4.47
N ARG A 114 2.19 -10.72 -4.77
CA ARG A 114 2.62 -9.35 -4.43
C ARG A 114 2.62 -9.10 -2.92
N LEU A 115 1.69 -9.71 -2.18
CA LEU A 115 1.71 -9.72 -0.71
C LEU A 115 3.02 -10.33 -0.18
N TYR A 116 3.39 -11.53 -0.62
CA TYR A 116 4.61 -12.21 -0.15
C TYR A 116 5.88 -11.44 -0.50
N VAL A 117 5.91 -10.81 -1.68
CA VAL A 117 7.02 -9.95 -2.09
C VAL A 117 7.12 -8.71 -1.19
N LYS A 118 6.00 -8.07 -0.85
CA LYS A 118 6.00 -6.91 0.06
C LYS A 118 6.42 -7.27 1.47
N ILE A 119 5.93 -8.40 1.99
CA ILE A 119 6.38 -8.95 3.27
C ILE A 119 7.90 -9.16 3.24
N SER A 120 8.41 -9.86 2.23
CA SER A 120 9.85 -10.11 2.10
C SER A 120 10.68 -8.82 2.14
N ARG A 121 10.25 -7.79 1.40
CA ARG A 121 10.90 -6.47 1.38
C ARG A 121 10.85 -5.78 2.75
N ALA A 122 9.75 -5.92 3.49
CA ALA A 122 9.63 -5.39 4.84
C ALA A 122 10.62 -6.03 5.83
N PHE A 123 11.08 -7.25 5.54
CA PHE A 123 12.12 -7.97 6.30
C PHE A 123 13.52 -7.90 5.65
N GLY A 124 13.74 -6.95 4.73
CA GLY A 124 15.06 -6.66 4.17
C GLY A 124 15.50 -7.59 3.03
N LEU A 125 14.62 -8.47 2.55
CA LEU A 125 14.92 -9.30 1.39
C LEU A 125 14.75 -8.50 0.09
N SER A 126 15.81 -8.45 -0.72
CA SER A 126 15.78 -7.82 -2.04
C SER A 126 15.04 -8.65 -3.09
N ARG A 127 15.06 -9.98 -2.93
CA ARG A 127 14.39 -10.93 -3.82
C ARG A 127 13.60 -11.95 -3.02
N THR A 128 12.41 -12.28 -3.52
CA THR A 128 11.57 -13.35 -2.98
C THR A 128 11.61 -14.54 -3.93
N VAL A 129 12.06 -15.68 -3.43
CA VAL A 129 12.10 -16.95 -4.17
C VAL A 129 10.90 -17.82 -3.79
N LYS A 130 10.52 -18.78 -4.64
CA LYS A 130 9.34 -19.64 -4.40
C LYS A 130 9.34 -20.33 -3.04
N SER A 131 10.47 -20.89 -2.60
CA SER A 131 10.52 -21.54 -1.28
C SER A 131 10.28 -20.56 -0.13
N ARG A 132 10.67 -19.29 -0.30
CA ARG A 132 10.40 -18.24 0.67
C ARG A 132 8.92 -17.86 0.67
N GLU A 133 8.28 -17.77 -0.50
CA GLU A 133 6.83 -17.57 -0.56
C GLU A 133 6.07 -18.72 0.10
N GLU A 134 6.51 -19.95 -0.09
CA GLU A 134 5.95 -21.14 0.56
C GLU A 134 6.12 -21.09 2.08
N SER A 135 7.31 -20.73 2.56
CA SER A 135 7.57 -20.56 3.99
C SER A 135 6.70 -19.45 4.61
N ILE A 136 6.57 -18.29 3.94
CA ILE A 136 5.72 -17.18 4.40
C ILE A 136 4.26 -17.60 4.43
N ARG A 137 3.78 -18.27 3.38
CA ARG A 137 2.40 -18.78 3.29
C ARG A 137 2.09 -19.77 4.41
N ALA A 138 2.98 -20.72 4.66
CA ALA A 138 2.82 -21.70 5.73
C ALA A 138 2.80 -21.05 7.11
N ALA A 139 3.65 -20.04 7.36
CA ALA A 139 3.72 -19.33 8.63
C ALA A 139 2.51 -18.40 8.88
N LEU A 140 2.01 -17.73 7.83
CA LEU A 140 0.81 -16.88 7.92
C LEU A 140 -0.47 -17.70 8.16
N GLY A 141 -0.58 -18.85 7.50
CA GLY A 141 -1.86 -19.55 7.36
C GLY A 141 -2.91 -18.69 6.63
N GLU A 142 -4.18 -19.07 6.79
CA GLU A 142 -5.31 -18.39 6.12
C GLU A 142 -6.18 -17.57 7.08
N ALA A 143 -5.82 -17.49 8.36
CA ALA A 143 -6.69 -16.91 9.40
C ALA A 143 -6.63 -15.37 9.50
N PHE A 144 -5.60 -14.72 8.94
CA PHE A 144 -5.39 -13.28 9.11
C PHE A 144 -6.16 -12.41 8.10
N ALA A 145 -6.63 -13.02 7.00
CA ALA A 145 -7.24 -12.32 5.88
C ALA A 145 -8.13 -13.28 5.08
N TYR A 146 -9.01 -12.72 4.25
CA TYR A 146 -9.84 -13.53 3.35
C TYR A 146 -9.12 -13.75 2.01
N PHE A 147 -8.97 -15.01 1.61
CA PHE A 147 -8.39 -15.40 0.32
C PHE A 147 -9.52 -15.79 -0.63
N ASP A 148 -9.53 -15.22 -1.83
CA ASP A 148 -10.51 -15.59 -2.84
C ASP A 148 -9.98 -16.62 -3.85
N GLU A 149 -10.89 -17.04 -4.73
CA GLU A 149 -10.66 -18.00 -5.80
C GLU A 149 -9.79 -17.44 -6.93
N ASP A 150 -9.81 -16.12 -7.13
CA ASP A 150 -9.01 -15.41 -8.14
C ASP A 150 -7.53 -15.25 -7.73
N GLY A 151 -7.17 -15.66 -6.51
CA GLY A 151 -5.80 -15.63 -6.04
C GLY A 151 -5.40 -14.32 -5.33
N PHE A 152 -6.38 -13.56 -4.85
CA PHE A 152 -6.21 -12.31 -4.14
C PHE A 152 -6.53 -12.43 -2.65
N VAL A 153 -6.00 -11.48 -1.90
CA VAL A 153 -6.14 -11.36 -0.46
C VAL A 153 -6.87 -10.07 -0.12
N TRP A 154 -7.89 -10.19 0.71
CA TRP A 154 -8.77 -9.13 1.18
C TRP A 154 -8.58 -8.89 2.68
N ALA A 155 -8.70 -7.65 3.12
CA ALA A 155 -8.61 -7.30 4.54
C ALA A 155 -9.68 -8.03 5.37
N CYS A 156 -10.90 -8.15 4.84
CA CYS A 156 -11.94 -8.99 5.42
C CYS A 156 -12.88 -9.57 4.35
N ARG A 157 -13.72 -10.52 4.75
CA ARG A 157 -14.71 -11.15 3.85
C ARG A 157 -15.79 -10.16 3.41
N ASP A 158 -16.18 -9.23 4.28
CA ASP A 158 -17.22 -8.24 3.97
C ASP A 158 -16.76 -7.28 2.86
N ASP A 159 -15.49 -6.89 2.86
CA ASP A 159 -14.90 -6.09 1.77
C ASP A 159 -14.90 -6.85 0.44
N ALA A 160 -14.68 -8.17 0.48
CA ALA A 160 -14.77 -9.01 -0.71
C ALA A 160 -16.21 -9.14 -1.19
N LEU A 161 -17.21 -9.14 -0.30
CA LEU A 161 -18.62 -9.20 -0.68
C LEU A 161 -19.12 -7.87 -1.24
N ALA A 162 -18.61 -6.74 -0.74
CA ALA A 162 -18.82 -5.46 -1.37
C ALA A 162 -18.27 -5.49 -2.81
N ALA A 163 -19.03 -5.01 -3.79
CA ALA A 163 -18.54 -4.92 -5.16
C ALA A 163 -17.34 -3.96 -5.19
N PRO A 164 -16.10 -4.44 -5.43
CA PRO A 164 -14.95 -3.57 -5.37
C PRO A 164 -15.01 -2.56 -6.50
N THR A 165 -14.83 -1.31 -6.14
CA THR A 165 -14.64 -0.27 -7.13
C THR A 165 -13.20 -0.27 -7.61
N TYR A 166 -12.96 0.06 -8.88
CA TYR A 166 -11.60 0.12 -9.39
C TYR A 166 -10.78 1.24 -8.74
N ARG A 167 -9.49 0.98 -8.50
CA ARG A 167 -8.51 1.99 -8.06
C ARG A 167 -7.83 2.67 -9.24
N ARG A 168 -7.69 4.00 -9.16
CA ARG A 168 -6.97 4.79 -10.17
C ARG A 168 -5.47 4.63 -10.05
N ASN A 169 -4.78 4.76 -11.18
CA ASN A 169 -3.31 4.72 -11.27
C ASN A 169 -2.64 3.45 -10.71
N ALA A 170 -3.41 2.36 -10.51
CA ALA A 170 -2.87 1.10 -9.99
C ALA A 170 -1.69 0.56 -10.83
N LEU A 171 -1.73 0.66 -12.15
CA LEU A 171 -0.65 0.23 -13.06
C LEU A 171 0.63 1.07 -12.95
N ASP A 172 0.63 2.16 -12.20
CA ASP A 172 1.86 2.88 -11.87
C ASP A 172 2.60 2.25 -10.68
N HIS A 173 1.92 1.41 -9.90
CA HIS A 173 2.42 0.78 -8.67
C HIS A 173 2.48 -0.76 -8.73
N VAL A 174 1.78 -1.37 -9.70
CA VAL A 174 1.79 -2.82 -9.93
C VAL A 174 2.63 -3.16 -11.17
N GLY A 175 3.17 -4.39 -11.19
CA GLY A 175 4.03 -4.86 -12.28
C GLY A 175 3.26 -5.22 -13.55
N SER A 176 1.99 -5.59 -13.42
CA SER A 176 1.14 -5.96 -14.55
C SER A 176 -0.35 -5.84 -14.21
N ILE A 177 -1.20 -5.88 -15.23
CA ILE A 177 -2.66 -5.80 -15.04
C ILE A 177 -3.24 -6.98 -14.26
N GLN A 178 -2.57 -8.14 -14.28
CA GLN A 178 -2.99 -9.34 -13.54
C GLN A 178 -2.82 -9.18 -12.02
N GLU A 179 -2.10 -8.14 -11.57
CA GLU A 179 -2.04 -7.78 -10.15
C GLU A 179 -3.20 -6.87 -9.72
N ILE A 180 -4.11 -6.52 -10.64
CA ILE A 180 -5.37 -5.81 -10.35
C ILE A 180 -6.49 -6.85 -10.34
N HIS A 181 -7.37 -6.75 -9.35
CA HIS A 181 -8.41 -7.76 -9.16
C HIS A 181 -9.41 -7.79 -10.33
N PRO A 182 -9.84 -8.97 -10.85
CA PRO A 182 -10.78 -9.05 -11.97
C PRO A 182 -12.06 -8.24 -11.78
N ARG A 183 -12.68 -8.31 -10.59
CA ARG A 183 -13.86 -7.50 -10.25
C ARG A 183 -13.61 -5.98 -10.27
N GLU A 184 -12.40 -5.51 -9.97
CA GLU A 184 -12.06 -4.10 -10.17
C GLU A 184 -12.06 -3.75 -11.67
N LEU A 185 -11.52 -4.64 -12.52
CA LEU A 185 -11.53 -4.43 -13.98
C LEU A 185 -12.96 -4.45 -14.54
N VAL A 186 -13.84 -5.30 -14.03
CA VAL A 186 -15.28 -5.31 -14.37
C VAL A 186 -15.93 -3.97 -13.99
N GLY A 187 -15.70 -3.48 -12.77
CA GLY A 187 -16.21 -2.17 -12.34
C GLY A 187 -15.68 -1.02 -13.20
N LEU A 188 -14.42 -1.10 -13.62
CA LEU A 188 -13.81 -0.14 -14.54
C LEU A 188 -14.46 -0.18 -15.93
N MET A 189 -14.68 -1.37 -16.50
CA MET A 189 -15.36 -1.54 -17.78
C MET A 189 -16.80 -1.05 -17.73
N ALA A 190 -17.54 -1.36 -16.65
CA ALA A 190 -18.90 -0.88 -16.48
C ALA A 190 -18.96 0.66 -16.51
N GLN A 191 -18.00 1.32 -15.86
CA GLN A 191 -17.88 2.77 -15.91
C GLN A 191 -17.44 3.27 -17.30
N ALA A 192 -16.54 2.57 -17.98
CA ALA A 192 -16.14 2.91 -19.35
C ALA A 192 -17.35 2.90 -20.28
N CYS A 193 -18.17 1.84 -20.24
CA CYS A 193 -19.40 1.74 -21.02
C CYS A 193 -20.41 2.83 -20.65
N ALA A 194 -20.53 3.20 -19.37
CA ALA A 194 -21.46 4.24 -18.92
C ALA A 194 -21.02 5.68 -19.27
N LYS A 195 -19.71 5.91 -19.45
CA LYS A 195 -19.14 7.25 -19.70
C LYS A 195 -18.78 7.51 -21.16
N ASN A 196 -18.84 6.50 -22.01
CA ASN A 196 -18.61 6.64 -23.45
C ASN A 196 -19.92 6.42 -24.21
N PRO A 197 -20.06 7.00 -25.42
CA PRO A 197 -21.23 6.75 -26.26
C PRO A 197 -21.40 5.27 -26.60
N GLU A 198 -22.63 4.83 -26.86
CA GLU A 198 -22.93 3.42 -27.18
C GLU A 198 -22.22 2.92 -28.45
N TRP A 199 -21.89 3.82 -29.38
CA TRP A 199 -21.15 3.52 -30.62
C TRP A 199 -19.63 3.55 -30.45
N ALA A 200 -19.11 3.75 -29.23
CA ALA A 200 -17.68 3.68 -28.97
C ALA A 200 -17.13 2.29 -29.29
N SER A 201 -15.98 2.23 -29.96
CA SER A 201 -15.34 0.96 -30.24
C SER A 201 -14.80 0.31 -28.97
N GLN A 202 -14.61 -1.01 -28.99
CA GLN A 202 -13.95 -1.74 -27.90
C GLN A 202 -12.56 -1.15 -27.60
N GLU A 203 -11.82 -0.75 -28.63
CA GLU A 203 -10.49 -0.14 -28.45
C GLU A 203 -10.57 1.22 -27.72
N ASP A 204 -11.61 2.01 -27.98
CA ASP A 204 -11.82 3.30 -27.30
C ASP A 204 -12.17 3.11 -25.83
N LEU A 205 -12.98 2.10 -25.49
CA LEU A 205 -13.25 1.71 -24.12
C LEU A 205 -11.96 1.29 -23.40
N PHE A 206 -11.11 0.51 -24.06
CA PHE A 206 -9.84 0.06 -23.48
C PHE A 206 -8.85 1.22 -23.30
N ARG A 207 -8.73 2.12 -24.28
CA ARG A 207 -7.94 3.35 -24.17
C ARG A 207 -8.44 4.22 -23.01
N TRP A 208 -9.75 4.36 -22.86
CA TRP A 208 -10.36 5.10 -21.75
C TRP A 208 -9.99 4.48 -20.41
N ALA A 209 -10.07 3.15 -20.30
CA ALA A 209 -9.76 2.42 -19.08
C ALA A 209 -8.28 2.51 -18.69
N LEU A 210 -7.37 2.39 -19.66
CA LEU A 210 -5.93 2.53 -19.41
C LEU A 210 -5.58 3.92 -18.87
N LYS A 211 -6.24 4.98 -19.36
CA LYS A 211 -6.08 6.35 -18.81
C LYS A 211 -6.54 6.49 -17.36
N ARG A 212 -7.36 5.56 -16.85
CA ARG A 212 -7.77 5.51 -15.45
C ARG A 212 -6.83 4.69 -14.59
N LEU A 213 -6.27 3.62 -15.16
CA LEU A 213 -5.36 2.72 -14.47
C LEU A 213 -3.92 3.23 -14.39
N SER A 214 -3.54 4.22 -15.18
CA SER A 214 -2.18 4.73 -15.25
C SER A 214 -2.17 6.19 -15.70
N ALA A 215 -1.39 7.02 -15.02
CA ALA A 215 -1.05 8.36 -15.49
C ALA A 215 -0.09 8.32 -16.69
N LYS A 216 0.66 7.21 -16.83
CA LYS A 216 1.56 6.97 -17.97
C LYS A 216 0.79 6.43 -19.18
N ASN A 217 1.28 6.74 -20.38
CA ASN A 217 0.72 6.21 -21.63
C ASN A 217 1.07 4.72 -21.80
N ARG A 218 0.20 3.83 -21.30
CA ARG A 218 0.39 2.37 -21.38
C ARG A 218 -0.14 1.82 -22.71
N SER A 219 0.55 0.82 -23.25
CA SER A 219 0.16 0.16 -24.49
C SER A 219 -0.86 -0.95 -24.24
N LEU A 220 -1.85 -1.08 -25.12
CA LEU A 220 -2.77 -2.23 -25.18
C LEU A 220 -2.05 -3.55 -25.51
N GLY A 221 -0.89 -3.46 -26.20
CA GLY A 221 -0.04 -4.61 -26.50
C GLY A 221 0.81 -5.08 -25.31
N ALA A 222 0.74 -4.40 -24.16
CA ALA A 222 1.39 -4.89 -22.95
C ALA A 222 0.76 -6.23 -22.52
N ARG A 223 1.60 -7.12 -21.98
CA ARG A 223 1.25 -8.52 -21.71
C ARG A 223 -0.08 -8.64 -20.93
N GLY A 224 -1.04 -9.29 -21.58
CA GLY A 224 -2.35 -9.63 -21.02
C GLY A 224 -3.28 -8.45 -20.70
N VAL A 225 -2.94 -7.22 -21.12
CA VAL A 225 -3.82 -6.04 -21.00
C VAL A 225 -5.09 -6.24 -21.81
N ALA A 226 -4.96 -6.49 -23.12
CA ALA A 226 -6.12 -6.70 -23.99
C ALA A 226 -6.99 -7.88 -23.53
N GLU A 227 -6.37 -8.97 -23.08
CA GLU A 227 -7.07 -10.16 -22.58
C GLU A 227 -7.87 -9.85 -21.31
N ALA A 228 -7.25 -9.21 -20.31
CA ALA A 228 -7.91 -8.88 -19.06
C ALA A 228 -9.08 -7.89 -19.24
N LEU A 229 -8.90 -6.86 -20.08
CA LEU A 229 -9.96 -5.89 -20.37
C LEU A 229 -11.09 -6.51 -21.23
N THR A 230 -10.76 -7.42 -22.15
CA THR A 230 -11.77 -8.15 -22.92
C THR A 230 -12.61 -9.08 -22.04
N LYS A 231 -11.97 -9.80 -21.11
CA LYS A 231 -12.70 -10.63 -20.14
C LYS A 231 -13.65 -9.77 -19.30
N ALA A 232 -13.14 -8.67 -18.75
CA ALA A 232 -13.94 -7.74 -17.95
C ALA A 232 -15.12 -7.14 -18.74
N LEU A 233 -14.93 -6.81 -20.02
CA LEU A 233 -16.01 -6.29 -20.87
C LEU A 233 -17.10 -7.33 -21.10
N LYS A 234 -16.73 -8.57 -21.42
CA LYS A 234 -17.69 -9.67 -21.58
C LYS A 234 -18.50 -9.93 -20.32
N ASP A 235 -17.86 -9.85 -19.15
CA ASP A 235 -18.55 -10.00 -17.87
C ASP A 235 -19.57 -8.87 -17.63
N VAL A 236 -19.24 -7.62 -18.02
CA VAL A 236 -20.19 -6.49 -17.97
C VAL A 236 -21.37 -6.71 -18.91
N GLU A 237 -21.12 -7.19 -20.13
CA GLU A 237 -22.16 -7.46 -21.12
C GLU A 237 -23.06 -8.62 -20.69
N GLY A 238 -22.48 -9.69 -20.14
CA GLY A 238 -23.21 -10.85 -19.64
C GLY A 238 -24.10 -10.55 -18.42
N VAL A 239 -23.75 -9.55 -17.60
CA VAL A 239 -24.59 -9.07 -16.49
C VAL A 239 -25.77 -8.20 -16.98
N ARG A 240 -25.67 -7.63 -18.18
CA ARG A 240 -26.72 -6.77 -18.76
C ARG A 240 -27.75 -7.53 -19.60
N ALA A 241 -27.45 -8.77 -20.00
CA ALA A 241 -28.33 -9.64 -20.78
C ALA A 241 -29.35 -10.36 -19.88
#